data_AF-A0AAV9B9C3-F1
#
_entry.id   AF-A0AAV9B9C3-F1
#
_cell.length_a   1.000
_cell.length_b   1.000
_cell.length_c   1.000
_cell.angle_alpha   90.00
_cell.angle_beta   90.00
_cell.angle_gamma   90.00
#
_symmetry.space_group_name_H-M   'P 1'
#
loop_
_entity.id
_entity.type
_entity.pdbx_description
1 polymer ?
#
loop_
_entity_poly.entity_id
_entity_poly.type
_entity_poly.pdbx_seq_one_letter_code
_entity_poly.pdbx_strand_id
1 'polypeptide(L)'
;MVYSYRHVISGFAARLTPDHIIAMRAKSGFIQAHPDRLIPLQSAIYKVCSIEECQVSDITAGFDAVVGDGVDIISLSVSGPSLQYHFDPIATGAFAAIQRGILVSCSAGNDGPLKSSVTNEAPWILTVGESTMDRSIRLTVRLGDGTEIDGETLFHGTRTSNQISSRLCWRRLLMTHIALDFSIIPTSRGRWSFVCELGALVVKIKVES
;
A
#
# COMPACT_ATOMS: atom_id res chain seq x y z
N MET A 1 -9.60 -15.87 -26.35
CA MET A 1 -8.16 -15.55 -26.23
C MET A 1 -7.97 -14.85 -24.90
N VAL A 2 -7.02 -15.30 -24.06
CA VAL A 2 -6.74 -14.73 -22.73
C VAL A 2 -5.65 -13.68 -22.84
N TYR A 3 -4.55 -13.97 -23.53
CA TYR A 3 -3.43 -13.06 -23.71
C TYR A 3 -2.61 -13.44 -24.95
N SER A 4 -1.97 -12.48 -25.61
CA SER A 4 -1.05 -12.72 -26.72
C SER A 4 0.36 -12.28 -26.32
N TYR A 5 1.29 -13.22 -26.38
CA TYR A 5 2.70 -13.02 -26.04
C TYR A 5 3.47 -12.51 -27.26
N ARG A 6 4.35 -11.52 -27.04
CA ARG A 6 5.23 -10.97 -28.07
C ARG A 6 6.70 -10.89 -27.68
N HIS A 7 7.00 -10.78 -26.39
CA HIS A 7 8.36 -10.46 -25.92
C HIS A 7 9.10 -11.67 -25.32
N VAL A 8 8.39 -12.59 -24.68
CA VAL A 8 9.00 -13.77 -24.00
C VAL A 8 8.86 -15.03 -24.87
N ILE A 9 7.70 -15.19 -25.48
CA ILE A 9 7.40 -16.24 -26.46
C ILE A 9 6.52 -15.64 -27.57
N SER A 10 6.57 -16.20 -28.77
CA SER A 10 5.61 -15.88 -29.83
C SER A 10 4.41 -16.82 -29.74
N GLY A 11 3.25 -16.32 -29.32
CA GLY A 11 2.05 -17.16 -29.18
C GLY A 11 0.92 -16.50 -28.40
N PHE A 12 0.02 -17.32 -27.85
CA PHE A 12 -1.10 -16.84 -27.05
C PHE A 12 -1.55 -17.89 -26.01
N ALA A 13 -2.15 -17.41 -24.92
CA ALA A 13 -2.93 -18.22 -23.99
C ALA A 13 -4.42 -18.09 -24.35
N ALA A 14 -5.15 -19.21 -24.32
CA ALA A 14 -6.59 -19.22 -24.54
C ALA A 14 -7.23 -20.41 -23.78
N ARG A 15 -8.48 -20.23 -23.34
CA ARG A 15 -9.32 -21.38 -22.95
C ARG A 15 -9.79 -22.07 -24.22
N LEU A 16 -9.42 -23.34 -24.39
CA LEU A 16 -9.71 -24.15 -25.56
C LEU A 16 -10.34 -25.47 -25.13
N THR A 17 -11.26 -25.98 -25.95
CA THR A 17 -11.76 -27.34 -25.83
C THR A 17 -10.80 -28.32 -26.51
N PRO A 18 -10.88 -29.63 -26.25
CA PRO A 18 -10.08 -30.63 -26.95
C PRO A 18 -10.17 -30.52 -28.48
N ASP A 19 -11.37 -30.28 -29.01
CA ASP A 19 -11.60 -30.13 -30.46
C ASP A 19 -10.90 -28.90 -31.04
N HIS A 20 -10.90 -27.78 -30.30
CA HIS A 20 -10.16 -26.59 -30.72
C HIS A 20 -8.65 -26.85 -30.79
N ILE A 21 -8.08 -27.65 -29.87
CA ILE A 21 -6.66 -28.01 -29.90
C ILE A 21 -6.34 -28.86 -31.14
N ILE A 22 -7.22 -29.79 -31.51
CA ILE A 22 -7.05 -30.61 -32.72
C ILE A 22 -7.07 -29.72 -33.97
N ALA A 23 -8.04 -28.81 -34.06
CA ALA A 23 -8.12 -27.86 -35.17
C ALA A 23 -6.89 -26.94 -35.24
N MET A 24 -6.33 -26.54 -34.10
CA MET A 24 -5.11 -25.74 -34.03
C MET A 24 -3.87 -26.51 -34.49
N ARG A 25 -3.75 -27.80 -34.14
CA ARG A 25 -2.63 -28.66 -34.57
C ARG A 25 -2.52 -28.77 -36.09
N ALA A 26 -3.62 -28.59 -36.81
CA ALA A 26 -3.65 -28.61 -38.27
C ALA A 26 -3.27 -27.26 -38.93
N LYS A 27 -3.07 -26.18 -38.16
CA LYS A 27 -2.70 -24.88 -38.71
C LYS A 27 -1.20 -24.80 -39.00
N SER A 28 -0.84 -24.28 -40.17
CA SER A 28 0.54 -23.93 -40.50
C SER A 28 1.07 -22.91 -39.49
N GLY A 29 2.17 -23.24 -38.81
CA GLY A 29 2.76 -22.41 -37.74
C GLY A 29 2.39 -22.83 -36.32
N PHE A 30 1.54 -23.86 -36.14
CA PHE A 30 1.39 -24.51 -34.84
C PHE A 30 2.65 -25.31 -34.51
N ILE A 31 3.31 -24.97 -33.40
CA ILE A 31 4.47 -25.72 -32.90
C ILE A 31 4.04 -26.68 -31.79
N GLN A 32 3.44 -26.14 -30.72
CA GLN A 32 3.03 -26.92 -29.56
C GLN A 32 1.90 -26.22 -28.80
N ALA A 33 1.14 -27.00 -28.02
CA ALA A 33 0.23 -26.50 -27.01
C ALA A 33 0.54 -27.18 -25.67
N HIS A 34 0.68 -26.39 -24.62
CA HIS A 34 0.86 -26.88 -23.25
C HIS A 34 -0.40 -26.52 -22.44
N PRO A 35 -0.93 -27.48 -21.65
CA PRO A 35 -1.96 -27.14 -20.69
C PRO A 35 -1.39 -26.18 -19.65
N ASP A 36 -2.20 -25.18 -19.29
CA ASP A 36 -1.83 -24.24 -18.25
C ASP A 36 -1.68 -24.98 -16.91
N ARG A 37 -0.65 -24.64 -16.14
CA ARG A 37 -0.33 -25.28 -14.86
C ARG A 37 -0.44 -24.26 -13.74
N LEU A 38 -1.25 -24.58 -12.73
CA LEU A 38 -1.29 -23.82 -11.50
C LEU A 38 -0.05 -24.15 -10.67
N ILE A 39 0.80 -23.14 -10.45
CA ILE A 39 1.92 -23.23 -9.51
C ILE A 39 1.43 -22.60 -8.20
N PRO A 40 1.31 -23.36 -7.10
CA PRO A 40 0.88 -22.79 -5.83
C PRO A 40 1.96 -21.84 -5.31
N LEU A 41 1.55 -20.65 -4.89
CA LEU A 41 2.41 -19.75 -4.13
C LEU A 41 2.48 -20.28 -2.70
N GLN A 42 3.69 -20.55 -2.21
CA GLN A 42 3.93 -20.90 -0.81
C GLN A 42 4.38 -19.65 -0.06
N SER A 43 3.65 -19.30 1.01
CA SER A 43 4.02 -18.21 1.91
C SER A 43 4.13 -18.71 3.34
N ALA A 44 5.08 -18.16 4.08
CA ALA A 44 5.25 -18.36 5.52
C ALA A 44 5.12 -17.00 6.22
N ILE A 45 4.47 -16.97 7.38
CA ILE A 45 4.19 -15.75 8.12
C ILE A 45 4.91 -15.82 9.48
N TYR A 46 5.80 -14.87 9.71
CA TYR A 46 6.53 -14.70 10.96
C TYR A 46 6.06 -13.41 11.62
N LYS A 47 5.33 -13.52 12.73
CA LYS A 47 4.84 -12.37 13.48
C LYS A 47 5.95 -11.86 14.39
N VAL A 48 6.58 -10.76 14.00
CA VAL A 48 7.66 -10.10 14.76
C VAL A 48 7.23 -8.77 15.41
N CYS A 49 6.00 -8.33 15.12
CA CYS A 49 5.43 -7.09 15.64
C CYS A 49 4.07 -7.35 16.29
N SER A 50 3.79 -6.57 17.33
CA SER A 50 2.48 -6.42 17.93
C SER A 50 1.74 -5.21 17.34
N ILE A 51 0.57 -4.89 17.87
CA ILE A 51 -0.21 -3.72 17.45
C ILE A 51 0.44 -2.39 17.83
N GLU A 52 1.31 -2.38 18.84
CA GLU A 52 1.89 -1.16 19.39
C GLU A 52 3.38 -1.07 19.05
N GLU A 53 4.10 -2.19 19.01
CA GLU A 53 5.56 -2.21 18.95
C GLU A 53 6.12 -3.48 18.28
N CYS A 54 7.32 -3.35 17.70
CA CYS A 54 8.15 -4.46 17.24
C CYS A 54 9.37 -4.58 18.16
N GLN A 55 9.50 -5.69 18.89
CA GLN A 55 10.66 -5.89 19.76
C GLN A 55 11.87 -6.36 18.96
N VAL A 56 13.05 -5.87 19.34
CA VAL A 56 14.32 -6.29 18.71
C VAL A 56 14.55 -7.80 18.83
N SER A 57 14.17 -8.39 19.96
CA SER A 57 14.21 -9.85 20.18
C SER A 57 13.35 -10.61 19.19
N ASP A 58 12.14 -10.12 18.91
CA ASP A 58 11.19 -10.77 18.01
C ASP A 58 11.64 -10.66 16.56
N ILE A 59 12.17 -9.51 16.14
CA ILE A 59 12.76 -9.32 14.81
C ILE A 59 13.93 -10.29 14.61
N THR A 60 14.83 -10.37 15.59
CA THR A 60 16.02 -11.23 15.51
C THR A 60 15.63 -12.72 15.50
N ALA A 61 14.67 -13.13 16.34
CA ALA A 61 14.14 -14.49 16.35
C ALA A 61 13.39 -14.83 15.05
N GLY A 62 12.68 -13.86 14.47
CA GLY A 62 12.04 -14.00 13.17
C GLY A 62 13.05 -14.24 12.06
N PHE A 63 14.16 -13.49 12.04
CA PHE A 63 15.28 -13.74 11.13
C PHE A 63 15.92 -15.11 11.34
N ASP A 64 16.16 -15.53 12.58
CA ASP A 64 16.72 -16.86 12.85
C ASP A 64 15.81 -17.99 12.33
N ALA A 65 14.51 -17.90 12.60
CA ALA A 65 13.52 -18.88 12.13
C ALA A 65 13.41 -18.90 10.60
N VAL A 66 13.21 -17.76 9.95
CA VAL A 66 13.00 -17.69 8.50
C VAL A 66 14.24 -18.11 7.70
N VAL A 67 15.43 -17.83 8.23
CA VAL A 67 16.70 -18.24 7.64
C VAL A 67 17.00 -19.72 7.94
N GLY A 68 16.49 -20.27 9.03
CA GLY A 68 16.49 -21.71 9.33
C GLY A 68 15.54 -22.52 8.44
N ASP A 69 14.37 -21.96 8.13
CA ASP A 69 13.35 -22.58 7.27
C ASP A 69 13.74 -22.56 5.78
N GLY A 70 14.73 -21.73 5.40
CA GLY A 70 15.30 -21.73 4.05
C GLY A 70 14.38 -21.12 2.99
N VAL A 71 13.69 -20.02 3.32
CA VAL A 71 12.84 -19.30 2.35
C VAL A 71 13.66 -18.67 1.22
N ASP A 72 13.03 -18.39 0.08
CA ASP A 72 13.70 -17.75 -1.06
C ASP A 72 13.85 -16.22 -0.90
N ILE A 73 12.84 -15.57 -0.31
CA ILE A 73 12.77 -14.12 -0.16
C ILE A 73 12.09 -13.72 1.15
N ILE A 74 12.58 -12.67 1.78
CA ILE A 74 12.01 -12.04 2.97
C ILE A 74 11.45 -10.67 2.57
N SER A 75 10.17 -10.44 2.89
CA SER A 75 9.52 -9.14 2.77
C SER A 75 9.25 -8.59 4.16
N LEU A 76 9.91 -7.49 4.53
CA LEU A 76 9.84 -6.89 5.87
C LEU A 76 9.48 -5.40 5.78
N SER A 77 8.24 -5.06 6.14
CA SER A 77 7.77 -3.66 6.20
C SER A 77 7.91 -3.09 7.61
N VAL A 78 9.13 -3.17 8.15
CA VAL A 78 9.49 -2.66 9.47
C VAL A 78 10.76 -1.83 9.31
N SER A 79 10.82 -0.69 9.99
CA SER A 79 12.00 0.16 10.05
C SER A 79 12.27 0.57 11.48
N GLY A 80 13.54 0.73 11.81
CA GLY A 80 14.01 1.29 13.09
C GLY A 80 14.82 2.56 12.87
N PRO A 81 15.39 3.13 13.95
CA PRO A 81 16.35 4.24 13.81
C PRO A 81 17.58 3.79 13.01
N SER A 82 18.19 4.72 12.27
CA SER A 82 19.47 4.46 11.60
C SER A 82 20.59 4.27 12.63
N LEU A 83 21.14 3.06 12.67
CA LEU A 83 22.24 2.65 13.54
C LEU A 83 23.42 2.15 12.70
N GLN A 84 24.58 1.97 13.33
CA GLN A 84 25.68 1.26 12.67
C GLN A 84 25.27 -0.20 12.44
N TYR A 85 25.67 -0.79 11.30
CA TYR A 85 25.13 -2.08 10.85
C TYR A 85 25.23 -3.24 11.85
N HIS A 86 26.26 -3.27 12.71
CA HIS A 86 26.42 -4.32 13.72
C HIS A 86 25.59 -4.11 14.99
N PHE A 87 24.99 -2.92 15.16
CA PHE A 87 24.02 -2.62 16.21
C PHE A 87 22.57 -2.61 15.68
N ASP A 88 22.38 -2.66 14.37
CA ASP A 88 21.07 -2.75 13.75
C ASP A 88 20.64 -4.24 13.62
N PRO A 89 19.55 -4.65 14.30
CA PRO A 89 19.07 -6.04 14.25
C PRO A 89 18.54 -6.43 12.87
N ILE A 90 17.96 -5.49 12.11
CA ILE A 90 17.49 -5.74 10.75
C ILE A 90 18.69 -5.92 9.82
N ALA A 91 19.71 -5.05 9.92
CA ALA A 91 20.92 -5.20 9.13
C ALA A 91 21.65 -6.51 9.43
N THR A 92 21.78 -6.87 10.70
CA THR A 92 22.45 -8.12 11.14
C THR A 92 21.67 -9.36 10.67
N GLY A 93 20.35 -9.38 10.86
CA GLY A 93 19.49 -10.47 10.40
C GLY A 93 19.50 -10.62 8.87
N ALA A 94 19.44 -9.49 8.15
CA ALA A 94 19.54 -9.49 6.69
C ALA A 94 20.91 -9.94 6.19
N PHE A 95 21.98 -9.66 6.92
CA PHE A 95 23.32 -10.15 6.58
C PHE A 95 23.40 -11.68 6.70
N ALA A 96 22.81 -12.26 7.76
CA ALA A 96 22.73 -13.72 7.90
C ALA A 96 21.88 -14.36 6.79
N ALA A 97 20.78 -13.70 6.40
CA ALA A 97 19.92 -14.15 5.30
C ALA A 97 20.65 -14.16 3.94
N ILE A 98 21.33 -13.07 3.58
CA ILE A 98 22.02 -12.98 2.29
C ILE A 98 23.19 -13.95 2.20
N GLN A 99 23.85 -14.29 3.32
CA GLN A 99 24.87 -15.34 3.37
C GLN A 99 24.34 -16.73 3.00
N ARG A 100 23.03 -16.97 3.17
CA ARG A 100 22.34 -18.18 2.72
C ARG A 100 21.65 -18.03 1.35
N GLY A 101 21.90 -16.93 0.64
CA GLY A 101 21.30 -16.65 -0.66
C GLY A 101 19.86 -16.14 -0.59
N ILE A 102 19.40 -15.69 0.58
CA ILE A 102 18.02 -15.20 0.79
C ILE A 102 18.00 -13.67 0.60
N LEU A 103 17.21 -13.19 -0.36
CA LEU A 103 17.04 -11.75 -0.59
C LEU A 103 16.12 -11.13 0.48
N VAL A 104 16.48 -9.95 0.98
CA VAL A 104 15.67 -9.21 1.96
C VAL A 104 15.22 -7.88 1.35
N SER A 105 13.89 -7.71 1.23
CA SER A 105 13.25 -6.46 0.81
C SER A 105 12.68 -5.72 2.02
N CYS A 106 13.12 -4.48 2.23
CA CYS A 106 12.66 -3.63 3.34
C CYS A 106 12.16 -2.27 2.86
N SER A 107 11.27 -1.64 3.63
CA SER A 107 10.83 -0.26 3.38
C SER A 107 11.93 0.76 3.74
N ALA A 108 11.98 1.88 3.03
CA ALA A 108 12.89 3.00 3.33
C ALA A 108 12.51 3.81 4.58
N GLY A 109 11.34 3.57 5.17
CA GLY A 109 10.78 4.37 6.25
C GLY A 109 9.96 5.56 5.75
N ASN A 110 9.22 6.20 6.65
CA ASN A 110 8.21 7.23 6.34
C ASN A 110 8.56 8.63 6.88
N ASP A 111 9.79 8.83 7.37
CA ASP A 111 10.24 10.07 8.01
C ASP A 111 10.73 11.15 7.01
N GLY A 112 10.42 10.97 5.72
CA GLY A 112 10.67 11.98 4.69
C GLY A 112 9.91 13.29 4.94
N PRO A 113 10.15 14.34 4.13
CA PRO A 113 10.92 14.37 2.89
C PRO A 113 12.35 14.93 3.06
N LEU A 114 12.82 15.10 4.30
CA LEU A 114 14.16 15.65 4.55
C LEU A 114 15.25 14.71 4.03
N LYS A 115 16.38 15.27 3.62
CA LYS A 115 17.54 14.47 3.25
C LYS A 115 18.01 13.65 4.45
N SER A 116 18.54 12.46 4.17
CA SER A 116 19.05 11.54 5.20
C SER A 116 17.99 11.05 6.20
N SER A 117 16.75 10.83 5.72
CA SER A 117 15.65 10.24 6.50
C SER A 117 15.36 8.77 6.16
N VAL A 118 16.18 8.16 5.28
CA VAL A 118 16.03 6.75 4.89
C VAL A 118 16.51 5.87 6.04
N THR A 119 15.85 4.73 6.24
CA THR A 119 16.22 3.67 7.17
C THR A 119 16.47 2.37 6.40
N ASN A 120 16.89 1.29 7.08
CA ASN A 120 17.25 0.02 6.44
C ASN A 120 18.33 0.20 5.36
N GLU A 121 19.40 0.92 5.71
CA GLU A 121 20.42 1.45 4.78
C GLU A 121 21.52 0.44 4.40
N ALA A 122 21.46 -0.79 4.93
CA ALA A 122 22.52 -1.77 4.72
C ALA A 122 22.59 -2.18 3.23
N PRO A 123 23.80 -2.29 2.64
CA PRO A 123 23.95 -2.49 1.20
C PRO A 123 23.47 -3.86 0.70
N TRP A 124 23.25 -4.82 1.61
CA TRP A 124 22.68 -6.14 1.30
C TRP A 124 21.15 -6.20 1.44
N ILE A 125 20.50 -5.07 1.76
CA ILE A 125 19.05 -4.95 1.81
C ILE A 125 18.56 -4.27 0.53
N LEU A 126 17.49 -4.80 -0.08
CA LEU A 126 16.74 -4.08 -1.10
C LEU A 126 15.81 -3.08 -0.40
N THR A 127 16.26 -1.83 -0.31
CA THR A 127 15.52 -0.74 0.34
C THR A 127 14.56 -0.07 -0.64
N VAL A 128 13.27 -0.13 -0.35
CA VAL A 128 12.18 0.29 -1.25
C VAL A 128 11.52 1.57 -0.75
N GLY A 129 11.56 2.62 -1.58
CA GLY A 129 10.85 3.88 -1.33
C GLY A 129 9.38 3.83 -1.78
N GLU A 130 8.60 4.80 -1.32
CA GLU A 130 7.19 4.95 -1.71
C GLU A 130 7.04 5.89 -2.91
N SER A 131 6.15 5.54 -3.84
CA SER A 131 5.74 6.38 -4.95
C SER A 131 4.24 6.34 -5.15
N THR A 132 3.68 7.38 -5.74
CA THR A 132 2.27 7.40 -6.15
C THR A 132 2.05 6.67 -7.48
N MET A 133 0.82 6.22 -7.72
CA MET A 133 0.34 5.70 -9.00
C MET A 133 -0.63 6.70 -9.64
N ASP A 134 -1.00 6.48 -10.90
CA ASP A 134 -1.94 7.33 -11.65
C ASP A 134 -3.38 7.33 -11.08
N ARG A 135 -3.72 6.33 -10.26
CA ARG A 135 -5.01 6.24 -9.57
C ARG A 135 -5.10 7.24 -8.41
N SER A 136 -6.04 8.18 -8.53
CA SER A 136 -6.49 9.08 -7.45
C SER A 136 -7.90 8.71 -6.96
N ILE A 137 -8.13 8.71 -5.65
CA ILE A 137 -9.47 8.46 -5.06
C ILE A 137 -10.16 9.81 -4.87
N ARG A 138 -10.86 10.27 -5.92
CA ARG A 138 -11.45 11.61 -6.00
C ARG A 138 -12.87 11.65 -5.43
N LEU A 139 -13.17 12.74 -4.73
CA LEU A 139 -14.52 13.16 -4.38
C LEU A 139 -14.71 14.61 -4.84
N THR A 140 -15.63 14.83 -5.78
CA THR A 140 -16.00 16.16 -6.22
C THR A 140 -17.02 16.77 -5.25
N VAL A 141 -16.66 17.92 -4.68
CA VAL A 141 -17.55 18.75 -3.87
C VAL A 141 -18.13 19.84 -4.76
N ARG A 142 -19.46 19.93 -4.80
CA ARG A 142 -20.16 21.03 -5.47
C ARG A 142 -20.64 22.06 -4.45
N LEU A 143 -20.19 23.29 -4.61
CA LEU A 143 -20.55 24.42 -3.78
C LEU A 143 -21.93 24.99 -4.19
N GLY A 144 -22.52 25.80 -3.30
CA GLY A 144 -23.84 26.39 -3.52
C GLY A 144 -23.92 27.39 -4.68
N ASP A 145 -22.79 27.93 -5.11
CA ASP A 145 -22.64 28.79 -6.30
C ASP A 145 -22.49 27.98 -7.60
N GLY A 146 -22.47 26.64 -7.51
CA GLY A 146 -22.29 25.73 -8.64
C GLY A 146 -20.85 25.36 -8.93
N THR A 147 -19.86 25.96 -8.25
CA THR A 147 -18.44 25.63 -8.39
C THR A 147 -18.17 24.18 -7.95
N GLU A 148 -17.43 23.42 -8.74
CA GLU A 148 -17.02 22.05 -8.42
C GLU A 148 -15.52 22.02 -8.08
N ILE A 149 -15.19 21.32 -7.00
CA ILE A 149 -13.82 21.16 -6.51
C ILE A 149 -13.55 19.68 -6.29
N ASP A 150 -12.53 19.15 -6.95
CA ASP A 150 -12.05 17.81 -6.69
C ASP A 150 -11.22 17.79 -5.40
N GLY A 151 -11.63 16.95 -4.45
CA GLY A 151 -10.85 16.57 -3.29
C GLY A 151 -10.51 15.09 -3.30
N GLU A 152 -9.85 14.62 -2.25
CA GLU A 152 -9.52 13.21 -2.05
C GLU A 152 -10.06 12.72 -0.71
N THR A 153 -10.60 11.50 -0.69
CA THR A 153 -11.06 10.87 0.56
C THR A 153 -11.13 9.36 0.41
N LEU A 154 -10.89 8.64 1.50
CA LEU A 154 -11.14 7.20 1.59
C LEU A 154 -12.54 6.88 2.13
N PHE A 155 -13.39 7.89 2.33
CA PHE A 155 -14.73 7.69 2.83
C PHE A 155 -15.58 6.89 1.83
N HIS A 156 -15.91 5.66 2.23
CA HIS A 156 -16.78 4.77 1.47
C HIS A 156 -18.20 4.81 2.06
N GLY A 157 -18.92 5.91 1.82
CA GLY A 157 -20.33 6.04 2.14
C GLY A 157 -21.21 5.62 0.95
N THR A 158 -22.34 4.96 1.21
CA THR A 158 -23.35 4.75 0.18
C THR A 158 -23.87 6.09 -0.32
N ARG A 159 -23.99 6.23 -1.64
CA ARG A 159 -24.54 7.42 -2.29
C ARG A 159 -26.02 7.53 -1.88
N THR A 160 -26.32 8.18 -0.77
CA THR A 160 -27.69 8.60 -0.48
C THR A 160 -28.09 9.49 -1.65
N SER A 161 -29.17 9.13 -2.35
CA SER A 161 -29.63 9.77 -3.59
C SER A 161 -29.92 11.27 -3.47
N ASN A 162 -29.79 11.84 -2.28
CA ASN A 162 -29.93 13.26 -2.02
C ASN A 162 -28.54 13.84 -1.84
N GLN A 163 -28.17 14.77 -2.73
CA GLN A 163 -27.14 15.76 -2.51
C GLN A 163 -27.22 16.22 -1.04
N ILE A 164 -26.24 15.85 -0.20
CA ILE A 164 -26.22 16.30 1.19
C ILE A 164 -25.88 17.78 1.14
N SER A 165 -26.92 18.61 1.05
CA SER A 165 -26.79 20.06 1.13
C SER A 165 -26.55 20.43 2.60
N SER A 166 -25.33 20.81 2.91
CA SER A 166 -24.93 21.38 4.20
C SER A 166 -24.57 22.84 4.01
N ARG A 167 -24.82 23.66 5.04
CA ARG A 167 -24.35 25.05 5.06
C ARG A 167 -22.86 25.06 5.40
N LEU A 168 -22.06 25.80 4.66
CA LEU A 168 -20.64 25.97 4.96
C LEU A 168 -20.47 26.97 6.11
N CYS A 169 -19.73 26.59 7.15
CA CYS A 169 -19.29 27.49 8.21
C CYS A 169 -17.79 27.73 8.09
N TRP A 170 -17.41 28.98 7.87
CA TRP A 170 -16.02 29.41 7.79
C TRP A 170 -15.57 29.96 9.13
N ARG A 171 -14.50 29.39 9.70
CA ARG A 171 -13.92 29.88 10.96
C ARG A 171 -12.41 29.97 10.83
N ARG A 172 -11.88 31.20 10.84
CA ARG A 172 -10.43 31.46 10.83
C ARG A 172 -9.86 31.08 12.20
N LEU A 173 -9.26 29.89 12.29
CA LEU A 173 -8.54 29.48 13.48
C LEU A 173 -7.13 30.06 13.39
N LEU A 174 -6.78 30.95 14.32
CA LEU A 174 -5.39 31.38 14.52
C LEU A 174 -4.60 30.13 14.98
N MET A 175 -3.73 29.64 14.12
CA MET A 175 -2.98 28.41 14.36
C MET A 175 -1.90 28.58 15.44
N THR A 176 -2.03 27.84 16.53
CA THR A 176 -0.88 27.39 17.34
C THR A 176 -0.93 25.90 17.72
N HIS A 177 -1.99 25.15 17.39
CA HIS A 177 -2.02 23.72 17.65
C HIS A 177 -2.52 22.94 16.43
N ILE A 178 -1.65 22.05 15.95
CA ILE A 178 -1.97 20.95 15.05
C ILE A 178 -3.15 20.19 15.67
N ALA A 179 -4.20 20.02 14.88
CA ALA A 179 -5.52 19.60 15.33
C ALA A 179 -5.51 18.20 15.96
N LEU A 180 -5.60 18.13 17.29
CA LEU A 180 -6.00 16.90 18.01
C LEU A 180 -7.15 17.09 19.00
N ASP A 181 -7.57 18.32 19.31
CA ASP A 181 -8.75 18.54 20.15
C ASP A 181 -9.68 19.59 19.53
N PHE A 182 -10.78 19.13 18.94
CA PHE A 182 -11.97 19.95 18.73
C PHE A 182 -13.09 19.44 19.63
N SER A 183 -13.23 20.10 20.79
CA SER A 183 -14.49 20.18 21.50
C SER A 183 -15.50 20.90 20.60
N ILE A 184 -16.42 20.14 20.00
CA ILE A 184 -17.56 20.68 19.28
C ILE A 184 -18.44 21.40 20.31
N ILE A 185 -18.54 22.73 20.25
CA ILE A 185 -19.60 23.47 20.95
C ILE A 185 -20.90 23.11 20.21
N PRO A 186 -21.85 22.37 20.81
CA PRO A 186 -23.07 21.99 20.12
C PRO A 186 -23.99 23.20 20.08
N THR A 187 -24.03 23.92 18.96
CA THR A 187 -25.11 24.87 18.69
C THR A 187 -26.25 24.15 17.98
N SER A 188 -27.45 24.42 18.45
CA SER A 188 -28.69 23.74 18.11
C SER A 188 -29.09 23.95 16.64
N ARG A 189 -29.44 22.84 15.98
CA ARG A 189 -30.26 22.74 14.74
C ARG A 189 -29.63 23.29 13.45
N GLY A 190 -28.75 22.51 12.82
CA GLY A 190 -28.44 22.64 11.39
C GLY A 190 -27.41 21.62 10.88
N ARG A 191 -27.51 21.19 9.61
CA ARG A 191 -26.44 20.43 8.95
C ARG A 191 -25.37 21.43 8.50
N TRP A 192 -24.24 21.42 9.18
CA TRP A 192 -23.10 22.30 8.87
C TRP A 192 -21.91 21.47 8.39
N SER A 193 -21.25 21.94 7.33
CA SER A 193 -19.91 21.50 6.94
C SER A 193 -18.91 22.57 7.34
N PHE A 194 -17.89 22.18 8.09
CA PHE A 194 -16.82 23.08 8.51
C PHE A 194 -15.68 23.04 7.50
N VAL A 195 -15.19 24.22 7.10
CA VAL A 195 -13.99 24.36 6.28
C VAL A 195 -12.82 24.70 7.21
N CYS A 196 -11.81 23.84 7.26
CA CYS A 196 -10.57 24.09 7.98
C CYS A 196 -9.48 24.43 6.97
N GLU A 197 -8.92 25.64 7.00
CA GLU A 197 -7.73 25.92 6.21
C GLU A 197 -6.48 25.53 7.00
N LEU A 198 -5.77 24.48 6.56
CA LEU A 198 -4.30 24.31 6.68
C LEU A 198 -3.88 22.89 6.31
N GLY A 199 -2.86 22.79 5.45
CA GLY A 199 -1.81 21.75 5.33
C GLY A 199 -2.15 20.25 5.22
N ALA A 200 -3.26 19.78 5.79
CA ALA A 200 -3.73 18.41 5.82
C ALA A 200 -5.24 18.46 6.09
N LEU A 201 -6.05 18.48 5.03
CA LEU A 201 -7.49 18.73 5.13
C LEU A 201 -8.25 17.39 5.21
N VAL A 202 -8.65 17.00 6.41
CA VAL A 202 -9.66 15.94 6.62
C VAL A 202 -11.02 16.61 6.83
N VAL A 203 -11.91 16.51 5.83
CA VAL A 203 -13.31 16.92 6.00
C VAL A 203 -14.04 15.83 6.78
N LYS A 204 -14.28 16.05 8.07
CA LYS A 204 -15.13 15.16 8.87
C LYS A 204 -16.60 15.50 8.63
N ILE A 205 -17.30 14.66 7.87
CA ILE A 205 -18.76 14.72 7.72
C ILE A 205 -19.36 13.83 8.82
N LYS A 206 -19.94 14.43 9.87
CA LYS A 206 -20.73 13.69 10.86
C LYS A 206 -22.16 13.55 10.35
N VAL A 207 -22.58 12.32 10.07
CA VAL A 207 -23.98 11.96 9.80
C VAL A 207 -24.52 11.32 11.08
N GLU A 208 -25.39 12.02 11.80
CA GLU A 208 -26.24 11.38 12.81
C GLU A 208 -27.55 10.97 12.13
N SER A 209 -27.95 9.72 12.36
CA SER A 209 -29.15 9.05 11.84
C SER A 209 -30.43 9.68 12.34
#